data_AF-A0AAW6U041-F1
#
_entry.id   AF-A0AAW6U041-F1
#
_cell.length_a   1.000
_cell.length_b   1.000
_cell.length_c   1.000
_cell.angle_alpha   90.00
_cell.angle_beta   90.00
_cell.angle_gamma   90.00
#
_symmetry.space_group_name_H-M   'P 1'
#
loop_
_entity.id
_entity.type
_entity.pdbx_description
1 polymer ?
#
loop_
_entity_poly.entity_id
_entity_poly.type
_entity_poly.pdbx_seq_one_letter_code
_entity_poly.pdbx_strand_id
1 'polypeptide(L)'
;MTPIRLGLIALPWWTTFGVFLFLDLYLRYPVVGTVLRLLMPLVLLCNLAGIVMGVGRIRRDSRRAVVVGLVLNAVPPAFFAAFFLWLFFGLKM
;
A
#
# COMPACT_ATOMS: atom_id res chain seq x y z
N MET A 1 -13.22 12.15 3.89
CA MET A 1 -12.05 11.43 4.45
C MET A 1 -10.78 12.22 4.18
N THR A 2 -9.78 12.15 5.06
CA THR A 2 -8.44 12.77 4.82
C THR A 2 -7.50 11.72 4.19
N PRO A 3 -6.49 12.16 3.41
CA PRO A 3 -5.51 11.24 2.81
C PRO A 3 -4.79 10.38 3.88
N ILE A 4 -4.51 10.96 5.04
CA ILE A 4 -3.93 10.24 6.19
C ILE A 4 -4.84 9.09 6.66
N ARG A 5 -6.15 9.31 6.77
CA ARG A 5 -7.09 8.26 7.20
C ARG A 5 -7.13 7.10 6.20
N LEU A 6 -7.11 7.37 4.89
CA LEU A 6 -7.07 6.31 3.90
C LEU A 6 -5.78 5.49 3.97
N GLY A 7 -4.65 6.17 4.16
CA GLY A 7 -3.36 5.52 4.35
C GLY A 7 -3.36 4.62 5.58
N LEU A 8 -3.88 5.10 6.71
CA LEU A 8 -3.99 4.32 7.95
C LEU A 8 -4.95 3.12 7.85
N ILE A 9 -5.99 3.20 7.01
CA ILE A 9 -6.90 2.06 6.76
C ILE A 9 -6.23 1.01 5.87
N ALA A 10 -5.47 1.45 4.87
CA ALA A 10 -4.76 0.56 3.95
C ALA A 10 -3.53 -0.10 4.59
N LEU A 11 -2.88 0.57 5.55
CA LEU A 11 -1.61 0.13 6.13
C LEU A 11 -1.68 -1.25 6.82
N PRO A 12 -2.69 -1.57 7.67
CA PRO A 12 -2.84 -2.90 8.24
C PRO A 12 -2.90 -4.00 7.18
N TRP A 13 -3.60 -3.76 6.07
CA TRP A 13 -3.68 -4.74 4.99
C TRP A 13 -2.30 -4.98 4.34
N TRP A 14 -1.54 -3.91 4.05
CA TRP A 14 -0.18 -4.04 3.51
C TRP A 14 0.76 -4.78 4.45
N THR A 15 0.66 -4.51 5.76
CA THR A 15 1.43 -5.22 6.78
C THR A 15 1.06 -6.70 6.81
N THR A 16 -0.23 -7.05 6.84
CA THR A 16 -0.69 -8.43 6.82
C THR A 16 -0.27 -9.14 5.54
N PHE A 17 -0.42 -8.49 4.39
CA PHE A 17 0.01 -9.03 3.10
C PHE A 17 1.51 -9.30 3.08
N GLY A 18 2.32 -8.37 3.57
CA GLY A 18 3.76 -8.55 3.71
C GLY A 18 4.15 -9.72 4.59
N VAL A 19 3.56 -9.82 5.78
CA VAL A 19 3.79 -10.96 6.69
C VAL A 19 3.43 -12.28 6.00
N PHE A 20 2.31 -12.34 5.28
CA PHE A 20 1.91 -13.53 4.56
C PHE A 20 2.87 -13.90 3.43
N LEU A 21 3.38 -12.90 2.72
CA LEU A 21 4.30 -13.08 1.60
C LEU A 21 5.69 -13.53 2.08
N PHE A 22 6.27 -12.85 3.07
CA PHE A 22 7.65 -13.09 3.52
C PHE A 22 7.81 -14.32 4.42
N LEU A 23 6.75 -14.77 5.08
CA LEU A 23 6.76 -15.98 5.91
C LEU A 23 6.12 -17.18 5.22
N ASP A 24 5.87 -17.09 3.91
CA ASP A 24 5.22 -18.14 3.11
C ASP A 24 3.91 -18.68 3.69
N LEU A 25 3.19 -17.86 4.47
CA LEU A 25 1.95 -18.27 5.14
C LEU A 25 0.82 -18.54 4.14
N TYR A 26 0.92 -18.03 2.91
CA TYR A 26 -0.02 -18.35 1.85
C TYR A 26 -0.01 -19.85 1.48
N LEU A 27 1.10 -20.57 1.73
CA LEU A 27 1.16 -22.02 1.56
C LEU A 27 0.41 -22.77 2.66
N ARG A 28 0.51 -22.27 3.90
CA ARG A 28 -0.12 -22.87 5.08
C ARG A 28 -1.60 -22.51 5.23
N TYR A 29 -1.98 -21.31 4.79
CA TYR A 29 -3.32 -20.75 4.89
C TYR A 29 -3.79 -20.20 3.53
N PRO A 30 -4.07 -21.09 2.55
CA PRO A 30 -4.35 -20.70 1.17
C PRO A 30 -5.64 -19.86 1.03
N VAL A 31 -6.63 -20.10 1.89
CA VAL A 31 -7.89 -19.34 1.90
C VAL A 31 -7.62 -17.88 2.26
N VAL A 32 -6.84 -17.63 3.32
CA VAL A 32 -6.49 -16.27 3.75
C VAL A 32 -5.63 -15.57 2.70
N GLY A 33 -4.65 -16.29 2.12
CA GLY A 33 -3.86 -15.78 1.01
C GLY A 33 -4.71 -15.37 -0.20
N THR A 34 -5.75 -16.15 -0.53
CA THR A 34 -6.69 -15.83 -1.62
C THR A 34 -7.52 -14.60 -1.29
N VAL A 35 -8.06 -14.49 -0.07
CA VAL A 35 -8.81 -13.31 0.38
C VAL A 35 -7.95 -12.05 0.32
N LEU A 36 -6.70 -12.12 0.79
CA LEU A 36 -5.77 -11.00 0.69
C LEU A 36 -5.59 -10.57 -0.77
N ARG A 37 -5.29 -11.49 -1.69
CA ARG A 37 -5.14 -11.19 -3.13
C ARG A 37 -6.40 -10.55 -3.73
N LEU A 38 -7.59 -11.02 -3.36
CA LEU A 38 -8.86 -10.47 -3.84
C LEU A 38 -9.11 -9.03 -3.36
N LEU A 39 -8.64 -8.68 -2.17
CA LEU A 39 -8.78 -7.33 -1.61
C LEU A 39 -7.76 -6.34 -2.17
N MET A 40 -6.66 -6.80 -2.77
CA MET A 40 -5.58 -5.97 -3.28
C MET A 40 -6.03 -4.82 -4.20
N PRO A 41 -6.91 -5.04 -5.21
CA PRO A 41 -7.38 -3.95 -6.06
C PRO A 41 -8.10 -2.85 -5.29
N LEU A 42 -8.89 -3.24 -4.28
CA LEU A 42 -9.64 -2.29 -3.46
C LEU A 42 -8.71 -1.44 -2.60
N VAL A 43 -7.67 -2.05 -2.02
CA VAL A 43 -6.67 -1.33 -1.23
C VAL A 43 -5.84 -0.39 -2.11
N LEU A 44 -5.47 -0.82 -3.31
CA LEU A 44 -4.79 0.03 -4.29
C LEU A 44 -5.66 1.24 -4.68
N LEU A 45 -6.96 1.06 -4.90
CA LEU A 45 -7.89 2.16 -5.16
C LEU A 45 -7.98 3.14 -3.97
N CYS A 46 -8.01 2.62 -2.74
CA CYS A 46 -7.96 3.46 -1.53
C CYS A 46 -6.66 4.28 -1.49
N ASN A 47 -5.51 3.67 -1.77
CA ASN A 47 -4.24 4.37 -1.81
C ASN A 47 -4.18 5.42 -2.92
N LEU A 48 -4.66 5.09 -4.12
CA LEU A 48 -4.74 6.03 -5.24
C LEU A 48 -5.61 7.25 -4.89
N ALA A 49 -6.79 7.02 -4.31
CA ALA A 49 -7.66 8.09 -3.84
C ALA A 49 -6.98 8.95 -2.75
N GLY A 50 -6.23 8.32 -1.84
CA GLY A 50 -5.41 9.00 -0.84
C GLY A 50 -4.33 9.88 -1.47
N ILE A 51 -3.64 9.40 -2.50
CA ILE A 51 -2.63 10.15 -3.23
C ILE A 51 -3.26 11.34 -3.96
N VAL A 52 -4.32 11.12 -4.74
CA VAL A 52 -5.01 12.18 -5.50
C VAL A 52 -5.51 13.28 -4.56
N MET A 53 -6.09 12.92 -3.42
CA MET A 53 -6.50 13.89 -2.41
C MET A 53 -5.32 14.62 -1.77
N GLY A 54 -4.21 13.91 -1.50
CA GLY A 54 -2.99 14.51 -0.96
C GLY A 54 -2.42 15.55 -1.93
N VAL A 55 -2.28 15.19 -3.21
CA VAL A 55 -1.77 16.08 -4.27
C VAL A 55 -2.68 17.30 -4.46
N GLY A 56 -4.00 17.08 -4.55
CA GLY A 56 -4.97 18.17 -4.72
C GLY A 56 -5.01 19.17 -3.57
N ARG A 57 -4.54 18.78 -2.37
CA ARG A 57 -4.52 19.64 -1.17
C ARG A 57 -3.17 20.30 -0.88
N ILE A 58 -2.13 20.06 -1.69
CA ILE A 58 -0.78 20.63 -1.51
C ILE A 58 -0.80 22.15 -1.28
N ARG A 59 -1.70 22.89 -1.93
CA ARG A 59 -1.78 24.35 -1.83
C ARG A 59 -2.57 24.86 -0.62
N ARG A 60 -3.36 24.02 0.06
CA ARG A 60 -4.33 24.44 1.09
C ARG A 60 -3.97 23.96 2.49
N ASP A 61 -3.34 22.80 2.61
CA ASP A 61 -3.05 22.17 3.90
C ASP A 61 -1.59 22.38 4.33
N SER A 62 -1.32 22.16 5.61
CA SER A 62 0.05 22.13 6.14
C SER A 62 0.89 21.12 5.37
N ARG A 63 2.04 21.57 4.84
CA ARG A 63 2.98 20.73 4.06
C ARG A 63 3.28 19.41 4.75
N ARG A 64 3.44 19.41 6.08
CA ARG A 64 3.73 18.20 6.86
C ARG A 64 2.59 17.17 6.80
N ALA A 65 1.33 17.62 6.92
CA ALA A 65 0.17 16.72 6.86
C ALA A 65 -0.01 16.12 5.46
N VAL A 66 0.24 16.91 4.42
CA VAL A 66 0.18 16.45 3.02
C VAL A 66 1.27 15.41 2.75
N VAL A 67 2.51 15.67 3.17
CA VAL A 67 3.62 14.72 3.01
C VAL A 67 3.32 13.41 3.75
N VAL A 68 2.86 13.47 5.00
CA VAL A 68 2.49 12.25 5.74
C VAL A 68 1.38 11.48 5.03
N GLY A 69 0.34 12.17 4.54
CA GLY A 69 -0.73 11.53 3.77
C GLY A 69 -0.22 10.85 2.50
N LEU A 70 0.67 11.51 1.76
CA LEU A 70 1.27 10.93 0.55
C LEU A 70 2.16 9.73 0.87
N VAL A 71 3.03 9.85 1.87
CA VAL A 71 3.93 8.76 2.30
C VAL A 71 3.13 7.51 2.68
N LEU A 72 2.09 7.67 3.51
CA LEU A 72 1.25 6.54 3.94
C LEU A 72 0.53 5.82 2.79
N ASN A 73 0.24 6.53 1.70
CA ASN A 73 -0.48 5.95 0.57
C ASN A 73 0.43 5.50 -0.58
N ALA A 74 1.62 6.09 -0.73
CA ALA A 74 2.52 5.79 -1.84
C ALA A 74 3.60 4.77 -1.47
N VAL A 75 4.15 4.83 -0.24
CA VAL A 75 5.30 4.00 0.14
C VAL A 75 4.95 2.52 0.18
N PRO A 76 3.85 2.06 0.84
CA PRO A 76 3.52 0.64 0.86
C PRO A 76 3.35 0.04 -0.55
N PRO A 77 2.50 0.57 -1.45
CA PRO A 77 2.37 -0.02 -2.79
C PRO A 77 3.66 0.07 -3.61
N ALA A 78 4.44 1.16 -3.49
CA ALA A 78 5.71 1.28 -4.20
C ALA A 78 6.73 0.23 -3.74
N PHE A 79 6.81 -0.04 -2.43
CA PHE A 79 7.69 -1.07 -1.88
C PHE A 79 7.35 -2.45 -2.45
N PHE A 80 6.08 -2.85 -2.42
CA PHE A 80 5.69 -4.16 -2.96
C PHE A 80 5.82 -4.23 -4.48
N ALA A 81 5.52 -3.16 -5.21
CA ALA A 81 5.76 -3.11 -6.65
C ALA A 81 7.25 -3.29 -6.99
N ALA A 82 8.14 -2.59 -6.28
CA ALA A 82 9.59 -2.74 -6.43
C ALA A 82 10.06 -4.15 -6.07
N PHE A 83 9.53 -4.75 -5.00
CA PHE A 83 9.81 -6.13 -4.63
C PHE A 83 9.41 -7.12 -5.72
N PHE A 84 8.22 -6.99 -6.30
CA PHE A 84 7.80 -7.86 -7.41
C PHE A 84 8.66 -7.64 -8.66
N LEU A 85 9.00 -6.38 -8.98
CA LEU A 85 9.90 -6.10 -10.10
C LEU A 85 11.28 -6.74 -9.90
N TRP A 86 11.82 -6.66 -8.68
CA TRP A 86 13.05 -7.35 -8.29
C TRP A 86 12.94 -8.87 -8.45
N LEU A 87 11.85 -9.46 -7.95
CA LEU A 87 11.61 -10.91 -7.96
C LEU A 87 11.52 -11.48 -9.38
N PHE A 88 10.82 -10.79 -10.29
CA PHE A 88 10.53 -11.31 -11.63
C PHE A 88 11.50 -10.85 -12.70
N PHE A 89 12.08 -9.64 -12.58
CA PHE A 89 12.96 -9.07 -13.60
C PHE A 89 14.41 -9.01 -13.16
N GLY A 90 14.74 -9.45 -11.94
CA GLY A 90 16.11 -9.55 -11.47
C GLY A 90 16.84 -8.21 -11.48
N LEU A 91 16.12 -7.09 -11.31
CA LEU A 91 16.72 -5.76 -11.12
C LEU A 91 17.69 -5.86 -9.94
N LYS A 92 18.98 -5.97 -10.20
CA LYS A 92 20.01 -5.90 -9.16
C LYS A 92 19.95 -4.49 -8.59
N MET A 93 19.31 -4.34 -7.43
CA MET A 93 19.47 -3.13 -6.61
C MET A 93 20.92 -3.04 -6.14
#